data_AF-A0A7Y1SYL5-F1
#
_entry.id   AF-A0A7Y1SYL5-F1
#
_cell.length_a   1.000
_cell.length_b   1.000
_cell.length_c   1.000
_cell.angle_alpha   90.00
_cell.angle_beta   90.00
_cell.angle_gamma   90.00
#
_symmetry.space_group_name_H-M   'P 1'
#
loop_
_entity.id
_entity.type
_entity.pdbx_description
1 polymer ?
#
loop_
_entity_poly.entity_id
_entity_poly.type
_entity_poly.pdbx_seq_one_letter_code
_entity_poly.pdbx_strand_id
1 'polypeptide(L)'
;MSSGPFYVISLVLAIAGVAKLRNPVPTTIALGPWASPALVRFIGFGEIAVAAFALTSGGKQAGWIVTVVYLAFTVWSLRRRSASCGCFGSNSEVGTTHIVANVLSTSIAFWASTVETPGLLEAMAADWSAAGSLLASVTAGAVAVVLLLNRPSTNSPDPPTRDFRFNGEAELVSRGWLEELTLRTTGFAQTAVSRRAFLGRAALVGTALAIHPGRYILKPGTAYAAICDCQGTDCACGSLCCDGYTEFCCTIYGENTCPPGSIAAGWWKADGSGFCDIDGAPQPRYYIDCNAECTGGCTCVNGFCDSSCVFCTCECGNGECGNRKACCTKFRYGQCNQDTTCIGPIVCRVSTCVAPWVWDPSCGTTSATDNNTAFHDAACLHTDPAPAASVPGGIPVVGDWNGDGFATPGIFRDGTWYLSNSLEGVSAELVFDFGQPGDIPVVGDWNGDGRDTVGVFRAGVWMLRTQNTPGAPDIRFVFGDRGDTPVVGDWSGDTIDNPGIVRNGIWHLRYSLSSGPGEHSFPFGLPTDYPLAGDFNGDGFASPALFRNGMWFIRNRNDFGPPDIQFAYGESGDIPLVGPWNNTGVALPLIVRAEEWHLRESSSTGPGNLVLNFGTRANAGTPR
;
A
#
# COMPACT_ATOMS: atom_id res chain seq x y z
N MET A 1 -28.64 -17.67 -37.67
CA MET A 1 -27.27 -17.17 -37.38
C MET A 1 -26.95 -15.80 -38.02
N SER A 2 -27.91 -15.00 -38.51
CA SER A 2 -27.61 -13.80 -39.30
C SER A 2 -28.21 -12.47 -38.80
N SER A 3 -28.89 -12.44 -37.64
CA SER A 3 -29.46 -11.21 -37.08
C SER A 3 -28.47 -10.36 -36.26
N GLY A 4 -27.30 -10.91 -35.90
CA GLY A 4 -26.28 -10.21 -35.10
C GLY A 4 -25.86 -8.84 -35.67
N PRO A 5 -25.53 -8.74 -36.98
CA PRO A 5 -25.21 -7.46 -37.61
C PRO A 5 -26.34 -6.42 -37.53
N PHE A 6 -27.61 -6.86 -37.56
CA PHE A 6 -28.77 -5.97 -37.42
C PHE A 6 -28.86 -5.39 -36.00
N TYR A 7 -28.57 -6.18 -34.97
CA TYR A 7 -28.51 -5.69 -33.59
C TYR A 7 -27.34 -4.73 -33.37
N VAL A 8 -26.19 -4.99 -34.00
CA VAL A 8 -25.01 -4.10 -33.94
C VAL A 8 -25.36 -2.71 -34.48
N ILE A 9 -25.94 -2.62 -35.68
CA ILE A 9 -26.29 -1.31 -36.25
C ILE A 9 -27.41 -0.62 -35.46
N SER A 10 -28.37 -1.38 -34.91
CA SER A 10 -29.43 -0.82 -34.06
C SER A 10 -28.84 -0.24 -32.76
N LEU A 11 -27.84 -0.90 -32.18
CA LEU A 11 -27.13 -0.39 -31.00
C LEU A 11 -26.27 0.84 -31.33
N VAL A 12 -25.62 0.88 -32.49
CA VAL A 12 -24.89 2.07 -32.97
C VAL A 12 -25.84 3.27 -33.11
N LEU A 13 -27.07 3.06 -33.59
CA LEU A 13 -28.10 4.09 -33.67
C LEU A 13 -28.48 4.65 -32.29
N ALA A 14 -28.65 3.78 -31.28
CA ALA A 14 -28.88 4.22 -29.90
C ALA A 14 -27.72 5.06 -29.36
N ILE A 15 -26.48 4.64 -29.61
CA ILE A 15 -25.27 5.37 -29.18
C ILE A 15 -25.21 6.75 -29.85
N ALA A 16 -25.57 6.86 -31.13
CA ALA A 16 -25.66 8.14 -31.84
C ALA A 16 -26.69 9.08 -31.20
N GLY A 17 -27.85 8.56 -30.82
CA GLY A 17 -28.90 9.33 -30.15
C GLY A 17 -28.46 9.83 -28.78
N VAL A 18 -27.85 8.97 -27.96
CA VAL A 18 -27.31 9.33 -26.64
C VAL A 18 -26.25 10.43 -26.76
N ALA A 19 -25.39 10.36 -27.78
CA ALA A 19 -24.39 11.38 -28.02
C ALA A 19 -25.01 12.76 -28.35
N LYS A 20 -26.09 12.80 -29.14
CA LYS A 20 -26.83 14.05 -29.46
C LYS A 20 -27.57 14.61 -28.25
N LEU A 21 -28.06 13.75 -27.34
CA LEU A 21 -28.64 14.20 -26.08
C LEU A 21 -27.61 14.86 -25.16
N ARG A 22 -26.41 14.27 -25.08
CA ARG A 22 -25.31 14.76 -24.22
C ARG A 22 -24.66 16.02 -24.77
N ASN A 23 -24.32 16.04 -26.06
CA ASN A 23 -23.66 17.18 -26.70
C ASN A 23 -24.37 17.54 -28.02
N PRO A 24 -25.44 18.35 -27.97
CA PRO A 24 -26.19 18.72 -29.17
C PRO A 24 -25.48 19.77 -30.02
N VAL A 25 -24.45 20.45 -29.50
CA VAL A 25 -23.83 21.62 -30.13
C VAL A 25 -23.24 21.30 -31.51
N PRO A 26 -22.46 20.23 -31.70
CA PRO A 26 -21.91 19.87 -33.01
C PRO A 26 -22.97 19.61 -34.07
N THR A 27 -24.04 18.89 -33.71
CA THR A 27 -25.16 18.62 -34.62
C THR A 27 -25.97 19.87 -34.90
N THR A 28 -26.10 20.77 -33.93
CA THR A 28 -26.80 22.06 -34.11
C THR A 28 -26.06 22.92 -35.14
N ILE A 29 -24.73 23.03 -35.02
CA ILE A 29 -23.88 23.74 -35.98
C ILE A 29 -23.98 23.09 -37.37
N ALA A 30 -23.94 21.76 -37.42
CA ALA A 30 -24.02 21.02 -38.68
C ALA A 30 -25.39 21.13 -39.37
N LEU A 31 -26.50 21.25 -38.63
CA LEU A 31 -27.82 21.45 -39.21
C LEU A 31 -28.07 22.89 -39.67
N GLY A 32 -27.23 23.84 -39.24
CA GLY A 32 -27.24 25.23 -39.70
C GLY A 32 -28.20 26.13 -38.90
N PRO A 33 -28.46 27.35 -39.39
CA PRO A 33 -29.06 28.43 -38.60
C PRO A 33 -30.50 28.19 -38.13
N TRP A 34 -31.19 27.20 -38.70
CA TRP A 34 -32.57 26.85 -38.36
C TRP A 34 -32.66 25.79 -37.26
N ALA A 35 -31.51 25.25 -36.81
CA ALA A 35 -31.47 24.19 -35.81
C ALA A 35 -31.26 24.75 -34.40
N SER A 36 -31.97 24.15 -33.43
CA SER A 36 -31.78 24.42 -32.01
C SER A 36 -31.27 23.18 -31.29
N PRO A 37 -30.60 23.33 -30.14
CA PRO A 37 -30.25 22.20 -29.28
C PRO A 37 -31.45 21.34 -28.89
N ALA A 38 -32.65 21.94 -28.76
CA ALA A 38 -33.89 21.23 -28.49
C ALA A 38 -34.31 20.32 -29.66
N LEU A 39 -34.22 20.81 -30.90
CA LEU A 39 -34.48 20.01 -32.10
C LEU A 39 -33.49 18.84 -32.21
N VAL A 40 -32.20 19.08 -31.94
CA VAL A 40 -31.18 18.02 -31.96
C VAL A 40 -31.45 16.96 -30.89
N ARG A 41 -31.86 17.38 -29.69
CA ARG A 41 -32.25 16.43 -28.63
C ARG A 41 -33.49 15.62 -29.03
N PHE A 42 -34.47 16.24 -29.68
CA PHE A 42 -35.63 15.52 -30.23
C PHE A 42 -35.21 14.46 -31.26
N ILE A 43 -34.30 14.80 -32.18
CA ILE A 43 -33.72 13.83 -33.13
C ILE A 43 -33.00 12.70 -32.36
N GLY A 44 -32.23 13.03 -31.33
CA GLY A 44 -31.54 12.05 -30.47
C GLY A 44 -32.50 11.09 -29.77
N PHE A 45 -33.64 11.58 -29.26
CA PHE A 45 -34.71 10.73 -28.73
C PHE A 45 -35.32 9.82 -29.81
N GLY A 46 -35.54 10.34 -31.01
CA GLY A 46 -36.03 9.55 -32.14
C GLY A 46 -35.10 8.39 -32.50
N GLU A 47 -33.79 8.61 -32.49
CA GLU A 47 -32.78 7.58 -32.77
C GLU A 47 -32.78 6.48 -31.69
N ILE A 48 -32.89 6.86 -30.42
CA ILE A 48 -33.00 5.90 -29.31
C ILE A 48 -34.32 5.11 -29.41
N ALA A 49 -35.43 5.77 -29.73
CA ALA A 49 -36.73 5.13 -29.86
C ALA A 49 -36.75 4.11 -31.01
N VAL A 50 -36.20 4.47 -32.17
CA VAL A 50 -36.08 3.56 -33.32
C VAL A 50 -35.17 2.38 -32.99
N ALA A 51 -34.04 2.62 -32.32
CA ALA A 51 -33.14 1.56 -31.90
C ALA A 51 -33.78 0.61 -30.89
N ALA A 52 -34.49 1.15 -29.89
CA ALA A 52 -35.21 0.36 -28.90
C ALA A 52 -36.28 -0.50 -29.59
N PHE A 53 -37.09 0.10 -30.46
CA PHE A 53 -38.08 -0.64 -31.25
C PHE A 53 -37.44 -1.77 -32.05
N ALA A 54 -36.36 -1.49 -32.79
CA ALA A 54 -35.67 -2.48 -33.60
C ALA A 54 -35.07 -3.64 -32.79
N LEU A 55 -34.55 -3.35 -31.60
CA LEU A 55 -34.02 -4.36 -30.70
C LEU A 55 -35.12 -5.18 -30.00
N THR A 56 -36.30 -4.60 -29.73
CA THR A 56 -37.37 -5.29 -29.00
C THR A 56 -38.31 -6.06 -29.92
N SER A 57 -38.75 -5.45 -31.03
CA SER A 57 -39.77 -6.04 -31.89
C SER A 57 -39.18 -6.92 -32.98
N GLY A 58 -37.93 -6.64 -33.40
CA GLY A 58 -37.38 -7.21 -34.62
C GLY A 58 -38.32 -7.01 -35.82
N GLY A 59 -38.22 -7.93 -36.77
CA GLY A 59 -39.16 -8.09 -37.88
C GLY A 59 -38.89 -7.17 -39.06
N LYS A 60 -39.61 -7.43 -40.16
CA LYS A 60 -39.45 -6.71 -41.43
C LYS A 60 -39.70 -5.21 -41.29
N GLN A 61 -40.63 -4.82 -40.42
CA GLN A 61 -40.97 -3.41 -40.17
C GLN A 61 -39.82 -2.64 -39.51
N ALA A 62 -39.17 -3.21 -38.49
CA ALA A 62 -37.98 -2.61 -37.89
C ALA A 62 -36.84 -2.47 -38.91
N GLY A 63 -36.62 -3.50 -39.74
CA GLY A 63 -35.64 -3.46 -40.82
C GLY A 63 -35.86 -2.29 -41.78
N TRP A 64 -37.11 -2.07 -42.23
CA TRP A 64 -37.46 -0.94 -43.10
C TRP A 64 -37.23 0.43 -42.44
N ILE A 65 -37.63 0.60 -41.18
CA ILE A 65 -37.46 1.87 -40.45
C ILE A 65 -35.97 2.20 -40.30
N VAL A 66 -35.16 1.24 -39.88
CA VAL A 66 -33.71 1.42 -39.70
C VAL A 66 -33.03 1.70 -41.06
N THR A 67 -33.50 1.06 -42.15
CA THR A 67 -33.00 1.33 -43.52
C THR A 67 -33.21 2.79 -43.91
N VAL A 68 -34.42 3.33 -43.69
CA VAL A 68 -34.74 4.72 -44.03
C VAL A 68 -33.86 5.69 -43.23
N VAL A 69 -33.63 5.41 -41.95
CA VAL A 69 -32.79 6.25 -41.08
C VAL A 69 -31.33 6.27 -41.55
N TYR A 70 -30.73 5.10 -41.81
CA TYR A 70 -29.34 5.03 -42.29
C TYR A 70 -29.17 5.57 -43.72
N LEU A 71 -30.20 5.44 -44.57
CA LEU A 71 -30.20 6.07 -45.89
C LEU A 71 -30.21 7.60 -45.76
N ALA A 72 -31.01 8.15 -44.84
CA ALA A 72 -31.03 9.59 -44.57
C ALA A 72 -29.67 10.09 -44.05
N PHE A 73 -29.01 9.34 -43.15
CA PHE A 73 -27.65 9.65 -42.71
C PHE A 73 -26.64 9.56 -43.84
N THR A 74 -26.75 8.56 -44.72
CA THR A 74 -25.88 8.43 -45.90
C THR A 74 -26.00 9.67 -46.78
N VAL A 75 -27.22 10.08 -47.14
CA VAL A 75 -27.47 11.29 -47.95
C VAL A 75 -26.94 12.54 -47.25
N TRP A 76 -27.14 12.66 -45.93
CA TRP A 76 -26.62 13.77 -45.14
C TRP A 76 -25.09 13.84 -45.14
N SER A 77 -24.42 12.72 -44.88
CA SER A 77 -22.95 12.59 -44.90
C SER A 77 -22.38 12.92 -46.28
N LEU A 78 -23.04 12.50 -47.36
CA LEU A 78 -22.63 12.80 -48.74
C LEU A 78 -22.68 14.31 -49.04
N ARG A 79 -23.66 15.04 -48.49
CA ARG A 79 -23.78 16.50 -48.63
C ARG A 79 -22.74 17.28 -47.80
N ARG A 80 -22.07 16.62 -46.85
CA ARG A 80 -21.14 17.23 -45.87
C ARG A 80 -19.71 16.69 -45.96
N ARG A 81 -19.29 16.16 -47.12
CA ARG A 81 -17.98 15.50 -47.37
C ARG A 81 -16.71 16.31 -47.00
N SER A 82 -16.83 17.60 -46.65
CA SER A 82 -15.71 18.47 -46.27
C SER A 82 -16.10 19.46 -45.16
N ALA A 83 -17.11 19.12 -44.37
CA ALA A 83 -17.57 19.92 -43.25
C ALA A 83 -17.94 19.01 -42.09
N SER A 84 -18.03 19.57 -40.88
CA SER A 84 -18.57 18.79 -39.76
C SER A 84 -20.00 18.36 -40.05
N CYS A 85 -20.27 17.06 -39.93
CA CYS A 85 -21.64 16.54 -40.01
C CYS A 85 -22.36 16.55 -38.66
N GLY A 86 -21.66 16.88 -37.57
CA GLY A 86 -22.20 16.80 -36.21
C GLY A 86 -22.59 15.37 -35.81
N CYS A 87 -22.04 14.36 -36.49
CA CYS A 87 -22.38 12.96 -36.27
C CYS A 87 -21.82 12.51 -34.91
N PHE A 88 -22.60 11.72 -34.17
CA PHE A 88 -22.28 11.31 -32.78
C PHE A 88 -21.95 12.49 -31.85
N GLY A 89 -22.55 13.67 -32.07
CA GLY A 89 -22.28 14.85 -31.24
C GLY A 89 -20.82 15.29 -31.26
N SER A 90 -20.11 15.06 -32.38
CA SER A 90 -18.71 15.41 -32.57
C SER A 90 -18.52 16.36 -33.75
N ASN A 91 -17.50 17.23 -33.67
CA ASN A 91 -17.16 18.20 -34.71
C ASN A 91 -16.24 17.63 -35.81
N SER A 92 -16.21 16.30 -36.00
CA SER A 92 -15.33 15.67 -36.99
C SER A 92 -15.80 15.89 -38.42
N GLU A 93 -14.84 16.01 -39.34
CA GLU A 93 -15.09 15.98 -40.78
C GLU A 93 -15.56 14.58 -41.22
N VAL A 94 -16.43 14.53 -42.22
CA VAL A 94 -16.93 13.27 -42.78
C VAL A 94 -15.86 12.62 -43.64
N GLY A 95 -15.09 11.70 -43.06
CA GLY A 95 -14.19 10.82 -43.82
C GLY A 95 -14.93 9.80 -44.70
N THR A 96 -14.23 9.24 -45.68
CA THR A 96 -14.74 8.17 -46.56
C THR A 96 -15.23 6.96 -45.77
N THR A 97 -14.55 6.61 -44.67
CA THR A 97 -14.92 5.53 -43.75
C THR A 97 -16.33 5.70 -43.17
N HIS A 98 -16.75 6.93 -42.89
CA HIS A 98 -18.08 7.22 -42.33
C HIS A 98 -19.18 6.93 -43.36
N ILE A 99 -18.96 7.37 -44.60
CA ILE A 99 -19.90 7.13 -45.70
C ILE A 99 -20.02 5.62 -45.97
N VAL A 100 -18.90 4.91 -46.00
CA VAL A 100 -18.88 3.45 -46.19
C VAL A 100 -19.64 2.74 -45.08
N ALA A 101 -19.44 3.12 -43.82
CA ALA A 101 -20.16 2.53 -42.69
C ALA A 101 -21.68 2.77 -42.75
N ASN A 102 -22.12 3.97 -43.16
CA ASN A 102 -23.55 4.26 -43.33
C ASN A 102 -24.17 3.46 -44.49
N VAL A 103 -23.44 3.30 -45.61
CA VAL A 103 -23.87 2.45 -46.74
C VAL A 103 -23.99 0.99 -46.31
N LEU A 104 -22.98 0.46 -45.61
CA LEU A 104 -23.01 -0.91 -45.08
C LEU A 104 -24.17 -1.12 -44.10
N SER A 105 -24.39 -0.16 -43.19
CA SER A 105 -25.49 -0.22 -42.22
C SER A 105 -26.86 -0.18 -42.93
N THR A 106 -26.98 0.62 -43.99
CA THR A 106 -28.19 0.65 -44.84
C THR A 106 -28.42 -0.70 -45.51
N SER A 107 -27.38 -1.32 -46.07
CA SER A 107 -27.47 -2.65 -46.70
C SER A 107 -27.84 -3.75 -45.71
N ILE A 108 -27.27 -3.74 -44.50
CA ILE A 108 -27.60 -4.70 -43.43
C ILE A 108 -29.04 -4.53 -42.97
N ALA A 109 -29.50 -3.29 -42.77
CA ALA A 109 -30.88 -3.00 -42.40
C ALA A 109 -31.87 -3.41 -43.51
N PHE A 110 -31.51 -3.17 -44.77
CA PHE A 110 -32.34 -3.55 -45.92
C PHE A 110 -32.45 -5.07 -46.02
N TRP A 111 -31.34 -5.79 -45.87
CA TRP A 111 -31.37 -7.25 -45.82
C TRP A 111 -32.27 -7.73 -44.67
N ALA A 112 -32.15 -7.15 -43.47
CA ALA A 112 -33.03 -7.45 -42.33
C ALA A 112 -34.51 -7.11 -42.56
N SER A 113 -34.84 -6.23 -43.51
CA SER A 113 -36.23 -5.94 -43.92
C SER A 113 -36.82 -7.02 -44.85
N THR A 114 -35.97 -7.83 -45.49
CA THR A 114 -36.38 -8.89 -46.42
C THR A 114 -36.53 -10.26 -45.76
N VAL A 115 -35.95 -10.44 -44.56
CA VAL A 115 -36.00 -11.68 -43.77
C VAL A 115 -36.68 -11.44 -42.43
N GLU A 116 -37.24 -12.47 -41.81
CA GLU A 116 -37.74 -12.37 -40.43
C GLU A 116 -36.56 -12.36 -39.46
N THR A 117 -36.42 -11.27 -38.71
CA THR A 117 -35.44 -11.13 -37.64
C THR A 117 -36.19 -11.14 -36.30
N PRO A 118 -35.92 -12.08 -35.37
CA PRO A 118 -36.53 -12.02 -34.05
C PRO A 118 -36.08 -10.76 -33.31
N GLY A 119 -36.82 -10.37 -32.27
CA GLY A 119 -36.33 -9.38 -31.33
C GLY A 119 -35.08 -9.90 -30.60
N LEU A 120 -34.23 -9.01 -30.07
CA LEU A 120 -33.04 -9.40 -29.32
C LEU A 120 -33.40 -10.24 -28.09
N LEU A 121 -34.46 -9.87 -27.38
CA LEU A 121 -34.94 -10.61 -26.21
C LEU A 121 -35.47 -11.99 -26.58
N GLU A 122 -36.16 -12.11 -27.70
CA GLU A 122 -36.65 -13.39 -28.22
C GLU A 122 -35.48 -14.27 -28.69
N ALA A 123 -34.50 -13.68 -29.38
CA ALA A 123 -33.28 -14.37 -29.80
C ALA A 123 -32.44 -14.86 -28.60
N MET A 124 -32.40 -14.10 -27.51
CA MET A 124 -31.75 -14.50 -26.26
C MET A 124 -32.53 -15.59 -25.52
N ALA A 125 -33.87 -15.53 -25.53
CA ALA A 125 -34.71 -16.53 -24.90
C ALA A 125 -34.64 -17.90 -25.60
N ALA A 126 -34.39 -17.92 -26.91
CA ALA A 126 -34.28 -19.13 -27.70
C ALA A 126 -33.00 -19.95 -27.43
N ASP A 127 -31.90 -19.30 -27.02
CA ASP A 127 -30.64 -19.98 -26.67
C ASP A 127 -29.90 -19.22 -25.55
N TRP A 128 -30.31 -19.52 -24.31
CA TRP A 128 -29.74 -18.93 -23.11
C TRP A 128 -28.24 -19.19 -22.93
N SER A 129 -27.73 -20.31 -23.46
CA SER A 129 -26.31 -20.66 -23.38
C SER A 129 -25.45 -19.79 -24.31
N ALA A 130 -26.01 -19.34 -25.43
CA ALA A 130 -25.37 -18.43 -26.38
C ALA A 130 -25.69 -16.94 -26.12
N ALA A 131 -26.62 -16.61 -25.22
CA ALA A 131 -27.07 -15.25 -24.95
C ALA A 131 -25.94 -14.32 -24.50
N GLY A 132 -25.02 -14.81 -23.65
CA GLY A 132 -23.84 -14.06 -23.22
C GLY A 132 -22.89 -13.73 -24.39
N SER A 133 -22.62 -14.70 -25.26
CA SER A 133 -21.78 -14.54 -26.45
C SER A 133 -22.41 -13.63 -27.49
N LEU A 134 -23.74 -13.69 -27.66
CA LEU A 134 -24.50 -12.80 -28.54
C LEU A 134 -24.44 -11.35 -28.04
N LEU A 135 -24.68 -11.11 -26.74
CA LEU A 135 -24.59 -9.77 -26.16
C LEU A 135 -23.17 -9.20 -26.22
N ALA A 136 -22.16 -10.02 -25.93
CA ALA A 136 -20.75 -9.62 -25.99
C ALA A 136 -20.35 -9.24 -27.42
N SER A 137 -20.72 -10.05 -28.42
CA SER A 137 -20.40 -9.79 -29.83
C SER A 137 -21.14 -8.58 -30.40
N VAL A 138 -22.42 -8.39 -30.06
CA VAL A 138 -23.20 -7.22 -30.48
C VAL A 138 -22.62 -5.94 -29.88
N THR A 139 -22.27 -5.97 -28.59
CA THR A 139 -21.71 -4.80 -27.89
C THR A 139 -20.31 -4.48 -28.40
N ALA A 140 -19.43 -5.48 -28.53
CA ALA A 140 -18.08 -5.31 -29.07
C ALA A 140 -18.11 -4.79 -30.52
N GLY A 141 -19.02 -5.30 -31.35
CA GLY A 141 -19.23 -4.83 -32.72
C GLY A 141 -19.64 -3.36 -32.77
N ALA A 142 -20.60 -2.94 -31.94
CA ALA A 142 -21.04 -1.55 -31.89
C ALA A 142 -19.93 -0.59 -31.43
N VAL A 143 -19.16 -0.99 -30.41
CA VAL A 143 -18.00 -0.22 -29.93
C VAL A 143 -16.94 -0.09 -31.01
N ALA A 144 -16.61 -1.18 -31.72
CA ALA A 144 -15.64 -1.15 -32.82
C ALA A 144 -16.07 -0.20 -33.95
N VAL A 145 -17.35 -0.20 -34.34
CA VAL A 145 -17.89 0.72 -35.34
C VAL A 145 -17.76 2.18 -34.88
N VAL A 146 -18.11 2.49 -33.63
CA VAL A 146 -17.98 3.85 -33.08
C VAL A 146 -16.52 4.31 -33.04
N LEU A 147 -15.58 3.44 -32.68
CA LEU A 147 -14.15 3.75 -32.68
C LEU A 147 -13.60 4.02 -34.08
N LEU A 148 -14.03 3.24 -35.08
CA LEU A 148 -13.66 3.45 -36.48
C LEU A 148 -14.20 4.79 -37.02
N LEU A 149 -15.42 5.16 -36.62
CA LEU A 149 -16.08 6.40 -37.05
C LEU A 149 -15.52 7.65 -36.37
N ASN A 150 -14.89 7.51 -35.20
CA ASN A 150 -14.32 8.61 -34.40
C ASN A 150 -12.79 8.73 -34.52
N ARG A 151 -12.16 8.12 -35.54
CA ARG A 151 -10.74 8.35 -35.81
C ARG A 151 -10.51 9.82 -36.23
N PRO A 152 -9.57 10.55 -35.60
CA PRO A 152 -9.24 11.91 -36.03
C PRO A 152 -8.64 11.89 -37.45
N SER A 153 -8.99 12.88 -38.27
CA SER A 153 -8.28 13.11 -39.54
C SER A 153 -6.82 13.46 -39.22
N THR A 154 -5.87 12.84 -39.90
CA THR A 154 -4.43 13.02 -39.67
C THR A 154 -3.90 14.38 -40.12
N ASN A 155 -4.78 15.34 -40.43
CA ASN A 155 -4.42 16.62 -41.02
C ASN A 155 -5.11 17.78 -40.28
N SER A 156 -4.65 18.11 -39.06
CA SER A 156 -4.73 19.50 -38.54
C SER A 156 -3.79 19.67 -37.33
N PRO A 157 -3.03 20.77 -37.23
CA PRO A 157 -2.22 21.08 -36.07
C PRO A 157 -3.08 21.64 -34.92
N ASP A 158 -2.83 21.18 -33.70
CA ASP A 158 -3.48 21.65 -32.46
C ASP A 158 -3.09 23.11 -32.10
N PRO A 159 -3.98 23.90 -31.45
CA PRO A 159 -3.57 25.05 -30.66
C PRO A 159 -3.70 24.82 -29.13
N PRO A 160 -3.01 25.64 -28.30
CA PRO A 160 -2.57 25.25 -26.96
C PRO A 160 -3.59 25.52 -25.85
N THR A 161 -3.38 24.81 -24.73
CA THR A 161 -4.07 24.91 -23.45
C THR A 161 -3.85 26.28 -22.77
N ARG A 162 -4.91 26.83 -22.17
CA ARG A 162 -4.81 27.91 -21.16
C ARG A 162 -5.51 27.47 -19.88
N ASP A 163 -4.75 27.53 -18.78
CA ASP A 163 -5.19 27.37 -17.41
C ASP A 163 -6.25 28.40 -17.01
N PHE A 164 -7.25 27.97 -16.25
CA PHE A 164 -8.09 28.84 -15.42
C PHE A 164 -8.25 28.19 -14.04
N ARG A 165 -7.68 28.86 -13.02
CA ARG A 165 -7.93 28.59 -11.60
C ARG A 165 -9.21 29.29 -11.14
N PHE A 166 -9.93 28.69 -10.18
CA PHE A 166 -10.87 29.42 -9.31
C PHE A 166 -10.68 28.98 -7.86
N ASN A 167 -10.48 29.96 -6.99
CA ASN A 167 -10.57 29.89 -5.53
C ASN A 167 -12.00 30.29 -5.10
N GLY A 168 -12.49 29.80 -3.96
CA GLY A 168 -13.63 30.41 -3.25
C GLY A 168 -14.45 29.45 -2.38
N GLU A 169 -14.29 29.59 -1.07
CA GLU A 169 -15.02 28.94 0.04
C GLU A 169 -16.45 29.48 0.22
N ALA A 170 -17.37 28.70 0.81
CA ALA A 170 -18.29 29.10 1.91
C ALA A 170 -19.46 28.10 2.18
N GLU A 171 -19.32 27.40 3.30
CA GLU A 171 -20.24 27.04 4.41
C GLU A 171 -21.78 27.27 4.45
N LEU A 172 -22.43 26.35 5.21
CA LEU A 172 -23.60 26.45 6.14
C LEU A 172 -25.03 25.93 5.77
N VAL A 173 -25.33 24.73 6.31
CA VAL A 173 -26.38 24.40 7.33
C VAL A 173 -27.89 24.35 7.00
N SER A 174 -28.40 23.10 7.05
CA SER A 174 -29.57 22.58 7.79
C SER A 174 -30.87 22.13 7.08
N ARG A 175 -31.31 20.97 7.59
CA ARG A 175 -32.65 20.36 7.62
C ARG A 175 -33.12 19.62 6.37
N GLY A 176 -32.95 18.30 6.43
CA GLY A 176 -34.06 17.42 6.81
C GLY A 176 -34.86 16.83 5.65
N TRP A 177 -34.86 15.49 5.60
CA TRP A 177 -35.85 14.65 4.91
C TRP A 177 -35.84 14.59 3.38
N LEU A 178 -34.93 15.28 2.68
CA LEU A 178 -34.77 15.20 1.22
C LEU A 178 -33.42 14.64 0.73
N GLU A 179 -32.48 14.32 1.62
CA GLU A 179 -31.14 13.81 1.27
C GLU A 179 -31.09 12.30 0.97
N GLU A 180 -32.07 11.51 1.40
CA GLU A 180 -32.11 10.06 1.13
C GLU A 180 -32.49 9.73 -0.34
N LEU A 181 -33.10 10.69 -1.05
CA LEU A 181 -33.56 10.52 -2.45
C LEU A 181 -32.71 11.27 -3.48
N THR A 182 -31.83 12.17 -3.04
CA THR A 182 -30.95 12.97 -3.93
C THR A 182 -29.57 12.36 -4.18
N LEU A 183 -29.24 11.21 -3.60
CA LEU A 183 -28.04 10.43 -4.00
C LEU A 183 -28.24 9.56 -5.26
N ARG A 184 -29.37 9.68 -5.96
CA ARG A 184 -29.66 8.88 -7.17
C ARG A 184 -29.41 9.58 -8.51
N THR A 185 -29.03 10.86 -8.55
CA THR A 185 -28.66 11.51 -9.84
C THR A 185 -27.58 12.61 -9.77
N THR A 186 -27.10 13.03 -8.59
CA THR A 186 -26.11 14.13 -8.48
C THR A 186 -24.75 13.68 -7.93
N GLY A 187 -24.23 12.58 -8.46
CA GLY A 187 -22.78 12.33 -8.54
C GLY A 187 -22.19 12.71 -9.91
N PHE A 188 -22.88 13.56 -10.67
CA PHE A 188 -22.50 13.99 -12.03
C PHE A 188 -22.45 15.51 -12.19
N ALA A 189 -22.34 16.25 -11.08
CA ALA A 189 -21.91 17.64 -11.12
C ALA A 189 -20.38 17.67 -10.90
N GLN A 190 -19.68 18.24 -11.88
CA GLN A 190 -18.25 18.57 -11.91
C GLN A 190 -17.26 17.40 -12.06
N THR A 191 -16.96 17.07 -13.32
CA THR A 191 -15.65 17.28 -13.97
C THR A 191 -15.67 16.57 -15.33
N ALA A 192 -14.98 17.12 -16.33
CA ALA A 192 -14.87 16.52 -17.64
C ALA A 192 -14.30 15.09 -17.53
N VAL A 193 -15.16 14.07 -17.70
CA VAL A 193 -14.72 12.67 -17.65
C VAL A 193 -13.89 12.39 -18.89
N SER A 194 -12.59 12.21 -18.70
CA SER A 194 -11.65 11.91 -19.79
C SER A 194 -12.04 10.63 -20.54
N ARG A 195 -11.61 10.49 -21.81
CA ARG A 195 -11.83 9.27 -22.61
C ARG A 195 -11.38 8.00 -21.85
N ARG A 196 -10.30 8.09 -21.08
CA ARG A 196 -9.78 7.00 -20.23
C ARG A 196 -10.76 6.63 -19.12
N ALA A 197 -11.38 7.62 -18.46
CA ALA A 197 -12.35 7.37 -17.39
C ALA A 197 -13.68 6.81 -17.92
N PHE A 198 -14.11 7.19 -19.13
CA PHE A 198 -15.27 6.56 -19.77
C PHE A 198 -14.99 5.10 -20.16
N LEU A 199 -13.83 4.82 -20.76
CA LEU A 199 -13.42 3.46 -21.11
C LEU A 199 -13.26 2.56 -19.88
N GLY A 200 -12.67 3.09 -18.79
CA GLY A 200 -12.56 2.37 -17.52
C GLY A 200 -13.92 2.01 -16.93
N ARG A 201 -14.90 2.94 -16.94
CA ARG A 201 -16.25 2.69 -16.45
C ARG A 201 -17.04 1.71 -17.32
N ALA A 202 -16.89 1.78 -18.65
CA ALA A 202 -17.53 0.85 -19.57
C ALA A 202 -16.95 -0.56 -19.45
N ALA A 203 -15.63 -0.68 -19.28
CA ALA A 203 -14.97 -1.95 -19.01
C ALA A 203 -15.46 -2.57 -17.70
N LEU A 204 -15.58 -1.79 -16.63
CA LEU A 204 -16.13 -2.24 -15.34
C LEU A 204 -17.56 -2.80 -15.49
N VAL A 205 -18.44 -2.11 -16.21
CA VAL A 205 -19.82 -2.60 -16.42
C VAL A 205 -19.82 -3.88 -17.25
N GLY A 206 -18.98 -3.95 -18.29
CA GLY A 206 -18.84 -5.16 -19.11
C GLY A 206 -18.33 -6.36 -18.32
N THR A 207 -17.32 -6.17 -17.48
CA THR A 207 -16.76 -7.22 -16.61
C THR A 207 -17.76 -7.67 -15.54
N ALA A 208 -18.53 -6.76 -14.94
CA ALA A 208 -19.57 -7.10 -13.97
C ALA A 208 -20.66 -8.01 -14.57
N LEU A 209 -21.11 -7.69 -15.78
CA LEU A 209 -22.08 -8.49 -16.53
C LEU A 209 -21.50 -9.84 -16.99
N ALA A 210 -20.20 -9.92 -17.26
CA ALA A 210 -19.54 -11.14 -17.69
C ALA A 210 -19.31 -12.14 -16.55
N ILE A 211 -18.90 -11.66 -15.38
CA ILE A 211 -18.48 -12.52 -14.25
C ILE A 211 -19.68 -12.84 -13.34
N HIS A 212 -20.56 -11.88 -13.06
CA HIS A 212 -21.70 -12.07 -12.16
C HIS A 212 -23.00 -11.43 -12.69
N PRO A 213 -23.54 -11.92 -13.84
CA PRO A 213 -24.72 -11.33 -14.48
C PRO A 213 -25.92 -11.28 -13.54
N GLY A 214 -26.18 -12.36 -12.80
CA GLY A 214 -27.31 -12.43 -11.86
C GLY A 214 -27.17 -11.47 -10.68
N ARG A 215 -25.98 -11.32 -10.08
CA ARG A 215 -25.77 -10.42 -8.93
C ARG A 215 -25.90 -8.96 -9.34
N TYR A 216 -25.34 -8.58 -10.49
CA TYR A 216 -25.43 -7.21 -11.01
C TYR A 216 -26.85 -6.84 -11.47
N ILE A 217 -27.60 -7.79 -12.03
CA ILE A 217 -28.98 -7.57 -12.50
C ILE A 217 -29.99 -7.59 -11.34
N LEU A 218 -29.81 -8.49 -10.36
CA LEU A 218 -30.82 -8.79 -9.34
C LEU A 218 -30.56 -8.12 -7.98
N LYS A 219 -29.32 -7.74 -7.66
CA LYS A 219 -29.00 -6.98 -6.45
C LYS A 219 -28.66 -5.53 -6.83
N PRO A 220 -29.33 -4.52 -6.23
CA PRO A 220 -28.96 -3.13 -6.46
C PRO A 220 -27.54 -2.86 -5.94
N GLY A 221 -26.64 -2.41 -6.82
CA GLY A 221 -25.24 -2.13 -6.52
C GLY A 221 -24.52 -1.49 -7.72
N THR A 222 -23.30 -1.00 -7.52
CA THR A 222 -22.47 -0.49 -8.64
C THR A 222 -21.84 -1.65 -9.42
N ALA A 223 -21.43 -1.42 -10.68
CA ALA A 223 -20.67 -2.43 -11.43
C ALA A 223 -19.39 -2.83 -10.69
N TYR A 224 -18.76 -1.87 -10.00
CA TYR A 224 -17.66 -2.13 -9.09
C TYR A 224 -18.08 -3.07 -7.95
N ALA A 225 -19.22 -2.84 -7.29
CA ALA A 225 -19.71 -3.69 -6.21
C ALA A 225 -20.15 -5.11 -6.65
N ALA A 226 -20.52 -5.28 -7.92
CA ALA A 226 -20.78 -6.60 -8.48
C ALA A 226 -19.51 -7.35 -8.91
N ILE A 227 -18.41 -6.63 -9.15
CA ILE A 227 -17.07 -7.18 -9.42
C ILE A 227 -16.27 -7.40 -8.14
N CYS A 228 -16.47 -6.57 -7.12
CA CYS A 228 -15.86 -6.67 -5.80
C CYS A 228 -16.44 -7.88 -5.07
N ASP A 229 -16.03 -9.07 -5.50
CA ASP A 229 -16.19 -10.30 -4.77
C ASP A 229 -14.84 -10.60 -4.08
N CYS A 230 -14.83 -10.50 -2.77
CA CYS A 230 -13.64 -10.73 -1.95
C CYS A 230 -13.47 -12.24 -1.66
N GLN A 231 -13.79 -13.08 -2.65
CA GLN A 231 -13.75 -14.55 -2.59
C GLN A 231 -14.32 -15.15 -1.28
N GLY A 232 -15.53 -14.75 -0.90
CA GLY A 232 -16.27 -15.36 0.21
C GLY A 232 -16.18 -14.65 1.56
N THR A 233 -15.53 -13.48 1.66
CA THR A 233 -15.56 -12.62 2.87
C THR A 233 -16.57 -11.47 2.74
N ASP A 234 -17.32 -11.19 3.81
CA ASP A 234 -18.33 -10.12 3.92
C ASP A 234 -17.70 -8.71 4.02
N CYS A 235 -16.74 -8.39 3.16
CA CYS A 235 -16.07 -7.09 3.15
C CYS A 235 -16.79 -6.06 2.24
N ALA A 236 -16.80 -4.81 2.69
CA ALA A 236 -17.35 -3.70 1.92
C ALA A 236 -16.50 -3.39 0.68
N CYS A 237 -17.13 -3.01 -0.43
CA CYS A 237 -16.40 -2.65 -1.65
C CYS A 237 -15.57 -1.38 -1.42
N GLY A 238 -14.28 -1.43 -1.77
CA GLY A 238 -13.31 -0.37 -1.47
C GLY A 238 -12.50 -0.59 -0.20
N SER A 239 -12.74 -1.69 0.54
CA SER A 239 -11.82 -2.12 1.58
C SER A 239 -10.47 -2.54 1.00
N LEU A 240 -9.40 -2.46 1.80
CA LEU A 240 -8.06 -2.86 1.37
C LEU A 240 -8.03 -4.33 0.93
N CYS A 241 -8.82 -5.21 1.55
CA CYS A 241 -8.94 -6.61 1.10
C CYS A 241 -9.42 -6.76 -0.35
N CYS A 242 -10.10 -5.76 -0.91
CA CYS A 242 -10.74 -5.87 -2.21
C CYS A 242 -10.12 -4.92 -3.26
N ASP A 243 -8.95 -4.35 -2.97
CA ASP A 243 -8.22 -3.40 -3.85
C ASP A 243 -7.42 -4.10 -4.98
N GLY A 244 -7.26 -5.41 -4.90
CA GLY A 244 -6.56 -6.24 -5.89
C GLY A 244 -5.07 -6.46 -5.61
N TYR A 245 -4.55 -5.98 -4.48
CA TYR A 245 -3.17 -6.16 -4.07
C TYR A 245 -3.03 -7.22 -2.96
N THR A 246 -1.80 -7.71 -2.79
CA THR A 246 -1.44 -8.67 -1.73
C THR A 246 -0.99 -7.93 -0.47
N GLU A 247 -1.27 -8.50 0.70
CA GLU A 247 -0.84 -8.03 2.02
C GLU A 247 0.68 -8.01 2.17
N PHE A 248 1.16 -7.12 3.04
CA PHE A 248 2.55 -6.99 3.41
C PHE A 248 2.86 -7.83 4.65
N CYS A 249 4.09 -8.33 4.74
CA CYS A 249 4.51 -9.12 5.90
C CYS A 249 4.64 -8.17 7.11
N CYS A 250 3.78 -8.33 8.13
CA CYS A 250 3.89 -7.54 9.37
C CYS A 250 4.97 -8.04 10.33
N THR A 251 5.39 -9.29 10.18
CA THR A 251 6.46 -9.91 10.95
C THR A 251 7.61 -10.21 10.01
N ILE A 252 8.55 -9.28 9.95
CA ILE A 252 9.81 -9.42 9.25
C ILE A 252 10.83 -9.64 10.36
N TYR A 253 11.15 -10.88 10.68
CA TYR A 253 12.26 -11.11 11.59
C TYR A 253 13.56 -10.75 10.87
N GLY A 254 13.88 -9.46 10.90
CA GLY A 254 15.21 -8.91 10.74
C GLY A 254 15.80 -8.82 9.35
N GLU A 255 15.15 -9.16 8.24
CA GLU A 255 15.74 -8.88 6.94
C GLU A 255 14.72 -8.65 5.86
N ASN A 256 15.19 -8.13 4.74
CA ASN A 256 14.48 -8.13 3.47
C ASN A 256 14.11 -9.54 2.97
N THR A 257 14.14 -10.56 3.84
CA THR A 257 13.87 -11.96 3.59
C THR A 257 12.42 -12.30 3.85
N CYS A 258 11.98 -13.35 3.19
CA CYS A 258 10.64 -13.86 3.29
C CYS A 258 10.42 -14.68 4.58
N PRO A 259 9.20 -14.69 5.16
CA PRO A 259 8.93 -15.44 6.38
C PRO A 259 9.14 -16.95 6.17
N PRO A 260 9.40 -17.72 7.25
CA PRO A 260 9.60 -19.17 7.16
C PRO A 260 8.47 -19.89 6.41
N GLY A 261 8.83 -20.84 5.55
CA GLY A 261 7.88 -21.55 4.67
C GLY A 261 7.52 -20.79 3.40
N SER A 262 8.19 -19.66 3.13
CA SER A 262 8.07 -18.92 1.87
C SER A 262 9.43 -18.53 1.31
N ILE A 263 9.48 -18.35 -0.01
CA ILE A 263 10.69 -17.97 -0.75
C ILE A 263 10.47 -16.68 -1.53
N ALA A 264 11.53 -15.89 -1.66
CA ALA A 264 11.53 -14.71 -2.54
C ALA A 264 11.49 -15.18 -4.00
N ALA A 265 10.33 -15.11 -4.66
CA ALA A 265 10.21 -15.54 -6.04
C ALA A 265 10.23 -14.37 -7.04
N GLY A 266 9.98 -13.16 -6.54
CA GLY A 266 9.88 -11.98 -7.36
C GLY A 266 10.13 -10.66 -6.64
N TRP A 267 10.47 -9.62 -7.39
CA TRP A 267 10.62 -8.27 -6.86
C TRP A 267 10.41 -7.18 -7.91
N TRP A 268 10.08 -5.96 -7.45
CA TRP A 268 10.07 -4.76 -8.26
C TRP A 268 10.48 -3.53 -7.45
N LYS A 269 10.76 -2.44 -8.15
CA LYS A 269 11.18 -1.15 -7.61
C LYS A 269 10.03 -0.13 -7.69
N ALA A 270 9.94 0.77 -6.72
CA ALA A 270 9.08 1.94 -6.75
C ALA A 270 9.90 3.18 -6.34
N ASP A 271 9.89 4.20 -7.19
CA ASP A 271 10.54 5.49 -6.92
C ASP A 271 9.55 6.50 -6.31
N GLY A 272 10.08 7.45 -5.52
CA GLY A 272 9.31 8.59 -5.02
C GLY A 272 8.39 8.29 -3.84
N SER A 273 8.66 7.24 -3.07
CA SER A 273 7.91 6.92 -1.86
C SER A 273 8.18 7.89 -0.70
N GLY A 274 9.37 8.52 -0.66
CA GLY A 274 9.85 9.29 0.49
C GLY A 274 10.23 8.41 1.70
N PHE A 275 9.80 7.16 1.71
CA PHE A 275 9.95 6.22 2.83
C PHE A 275 11.40 5.79 3.06
N CYS A 276 12.17 5.69 1.97
CA CYS A 276 13.56 5.26 2.02
C CYS A 276 14.55 6.42 1.98
N ASP A 277 14.07 7.67 2.01
CA ASP A 277 14.92 8.84 1.86
C ASP A 277 15.91 8.93 3.02
N ILE A 278 17.18 9.11 2.69
CA ILE A 278 18.27 9.26 3.65
C ILE A 278 18.77 10.69 3.54
N ASP A 279 18.71 11.46 4.63
CA ASP A 279 19.15 12.86 4.71
C ASP A 279 18.52 13.77 3.63
N GLY A 280 17.25 13.49 3.29
CA GLY A 280 16.51 14.21 2.23
C GLY A 280 16.91 13.83 0.81
N ALA A 281 17.82 12.88 0.62
CA ALA A 281 18.13 12.31 -0.69
C ALA A 281 17.14 11.18 -1.03
N PRO A 282 16.43 11.27 -2.18
CA PRO A 282 15.43 10.28 -2.54
C PRO A 282 16.06 8.93 -2.84
N GLN A 283 15.58 7.88 -2.18
CA GLN A 283 16.01 6.50 -2.43
C GLN A 283 14.87 5.66 -3.00
N PRO A 284 15.19 4.68 -3.86
CA PRO A 284 14.20 3.73 -4.34
C PRO A 284 13.76 2.79 -3.23
N ARG A 285 12.47 2.48 -3.22
CA ARG A 285 11.87 1.41 -2.44
C ARG A 285 11.77 0.15 -3.28
N TYR A 286 11.95 -1.01 -2.69
CA TYR A 286 11.83 -2.30 -3.33
C TYR A 286 10.76 -3.14 -2.64
N TYR A 287 10.06 -3.93 -3.43
CA TYR A 287 9.02 -4.84 -2.98
C TYR A 287 9.37 -6.25 -3.41
N ILE A 288 9.24 -7.21 -2.51
CA ILE A 288 9.60 -8.61 -2.72
C ILE A 288 8.35 -9.47 -2.49
N ASP A 289 8.03 -10.30 -3.48
CA ASP A 289 6.95 -11.28 -3.41
C ASP A 289 7.45 -12.56 -2.70
N CYS A 290 6.91 -12.83 -1.51
CA CYS A 290 7.19 -14.03 -0.74
C CYS A 290 6.16 -15.11 -1.07
N ASN A 291 6.54 -16.05 -1.92
CA ASN A 291 5.67 -17.13 -2.37
C ASN A 291 5.79 -18.33 -1.44
N ALA A 292 4.66 -18.97 -1.12
CA ALA A 292 4.67 -20.16 -0.28
C ALA A 292 5.49 -21.29 -0.92
N GLU A 293 6.21 -22.05 -0.12
CA GLU A 293 6.84 -23.28 -0.58
C GLU A 293 5.80 -24.37 -0.80
N CYS A 294 5.97 -25.14 -1.88
CA CYS A 294 5.10 -26.27 -2.18
C CYS A 294 5.54 -27.51 -1.39
N THR A 295 4.65 -28.09 -0.60
CA THR A 295 4.93 -29.30 0.20
C THR A 295 4.45 -30.57 -0.51
N GLY A 296 5.10 -31.71 -0.26
CA GLY A 296 4.50 -33.03 -0.48
C GLY A 296 4.41 -33.58 -1.92
N GLY A 297 5.41 -33.36 -2.78
CA GLY A 297 5.49 -34.03 -4.11
C GLY A 297 4.36 -33.65 -5.09
N CYS A 298 3.76 -32.49 -4.89
CA CYS A 298 2.57 -32.05 -5.61
C CYS A 298 2.78 -31.79 -7.10
N THR A 299 1.69 -31.92 -7.87
CA THR A 299 1.67 -31.65 -9.30
C THR A 299 1.80 -30.15 -9.56
N CYS A 300 2.78 -29.78 -10.39
CA CYS A 300 2.99 -28.39 -10.77
C CYS A 300 2.30 -28.08 -12.09
N VAL A 301 1.44 -27.04 -12.11
CA VAL A 301 0.77 -26.59 -13.33
C VAL A 301 1.15 -25.13 -13.56
N ASN A 302 1.78 -24.85 -14.72
CA ASN A 302 2.26 -23.52 -15.09
C ASN A 302 3.19 -22.87 -14.04
N GLY A 303 3.99 -23.68 -13.34
CA GLY A 303 4.94 -23.20 -12.33
C GLY A 303 4.35 -22.95 -10.94
N PHE A 304 3.06 -23.27 -10.73
CA PHE A 304 2.40 -23.14 -9.43
C PHE A 304 1.85 -24.47 -8.91
N CYS A 305 1.91 -24.69 -7.60
CA CYS A 305 1.27 -25.84 -6.96
C CYS A 305 -0.21 -25.61 -6.64
N ASP A 306 -0.91 -26.72 -6.38
CA ASP A 306 -2.29 -26.70 -5.93
C ASP A 306 -2.41 -26.02 -4.55
N SER A 307 -3.54 -25.36 -4.33
CA SER A 307 -3.89 -24.75 -3.03
C SER A 307 -3.89 -25.76 -1.87
N SER A 308 -4.12 -27.05 -2.12
CA SER A 308 -4.05 -28.08 -1.07
C SER A 308 -2.62 -28.42 -0.63
N CYS A 309 -1.59 -27.90 -1.33
CA CYS A 309 -0.19 -28.24 -1.13
C CYS A 309 0.63 -27.13 -0.48
N VAL A 310 -0.04 -26.07 -0.04
CA VAL A 310 0.57 -24.91 0.59
C VAL A 310 -0.02 -24.75 1.99
N PHE A 311 0.77 -24.18 2.90
CA PHE A 311 0.37 -24.03 4.31
C PHE A 311 -0.70 -22.94 4.53
N CYS A 312 -1.06 -22.20 3.48
CA CYS A 312 -1.93 -21.04 3.59
C CYS A 312 -3.11 -21.06 2.61
N THR A 313 -4.18 -20.38 2.99
CA THR A 313 -5.44 -20.29 2.24
C THR A 313 -5.72 -18.85 1.79
N CYS A 314 -6.39 -18.68 0.65
CA CYS A 314 -6.75 -17.36 0.15
C CYS A 314 -7.78 -16.69 1.07
N GLU A 315 -7.38 -15.60 1.73
CA GLU A 315 -8.20 -14.83 2.66
C GLU A 315 -7.76 -13.36 2.74
N CYS A 316 -8.53 -12.51 3.44
CA CYS A 316 -8.06 -11.19 3.85
C CYS A 316 -6.95 -11.35 4.89
N GLY A 317 -5.90 -10.53 4.85
CA GLY A 317 -4.82 -10.57 5.83
C GLY A 317 -5.37 -10.51 7.26
N ASN A 318 -4.97 -11.46 8.11
CA ASN A 318 -5.47 -11.63 9.47
C ASN A 318 -7.01 -11.77 9.59
N GLY A 319 -7.71 -12.07 8.51
CA GLY A 319 -9.18 -12.15 8.46
C GLY A 319 -9.91 -10.80 8.47
N GLU A 320 -9.20 -9.67 8.30
CA GLU A 320 -9.77 -8.33 8.44
C GLU A 320 -9.91 -7.60 7.10
N CYS A 321 -11.03 -6.91 6.89
CA CYS A 321 -11.27 -6.16 5.65
C CYS A 321 -10.32 -4.96 5.46
N GLY A 322 -9.72 -4.47 6.55
CA GLY A 322 -8.71 -3.41 6.54
C GLY A 322 -7.33 -3.86 6.04
N ASN A 323 -7.14 -5.16 5.84
CA ASN A 323 -5.90 -5.73 5.30
C ASN A 323 -6.15 -6.20 3.87
N ARG A 324 -5.12 -6.17 3.03
CA ARG A 324 -5.10 -6.72 1.66
C ARG A 324 -5.16 -8.25 1.68
N LYS A 325 -5.27 -8.88 0.51
CA LYS A 325 -5.40 -10.35 0.43
C LYS A 325 -4.07 -11.05 0.71
N ALA A 326 -4.12 -12.17 1.43
CA ALA A 326 -2.99 -13.08 1.58
C ALA A 326 -3.28 -14.40 0.85
N CYS A 327 -2.25 -15.03 0.28
CA CYS A 327 -2.33 -16.36 -0.35
C CYS A 327 -3.36 -16.53 -1.49
N CYS A 328 -3.82 -15.44 -2.09
CA CYS A 328 -4.75 -15.47 -3.23
C CYS A 328 -4.05 -15.34 -4.59
N THR A 329 -2.98 -14.55 -4.64
CA THR A 329 -2.36 -14.15 -5.90
C THR A 329 -1.28 -15.16 -6.28
N LYS A 330 -1.51 -15.92 -7.35
CA LYS A 330 -0.48 -16.78 -7.97
C LYS A 330 0.22 -15.97 -9.05
N PHE A 331 1.34 -15.37 -8.68
CA PHE A 331 2.08 -14.47 -9.55
C PHE A 331 3.57 -14.58 -9.27
N ARG A 332 4.39 -14.33 -10.29
CA ARG A 332 5.85 -14.38 -10.22
C ARG A 332 6.42 -13.27 -11.10
N TYR A 333 7.03 -12.27 -10.49
CA TYR A 333 7.58 -11.11 -11.19
C TYR A 333 9.08 -10.99 -10.96
N GLY A 334 9.93 -11.05 -11.99
CA GLY A 334 11.37 -10.86 -11.82
C GLY A 334 12.15 -12.11 -11.38
N GLN A 335 13.44 -11.92 -11.11
CA GLN A 335 14.50 -12.91 -11.34
C GLN A 335 15.08 -13.53 -10.04
N CYS A 336 14.30 -13.71 -8.96
CA CYS A 336 14.77 -14.45 -7.78
C CYS A 336 14.41 -15.93 -7.86
N ASN A 337 15.26 -16.80 -7.31
CA ASN A 337 15.05 -18.25 -7.17
C ASN A 337 14.46 -18.93 -8.43
N GLN A 338 14.94 -18.55 -9.62
CA GLN A 338 14.43 -19.01 -10.93
C GLN A 338 14.58 -20.51 -11.19
N ASP A 339 15.48 -21.15 -10.45
CA ASP A 339 15.68 -22.60 -10.37
C ASP A 339 14.48 -23.32 -9.72
N THR A 340 13.73 -22.65 -8.85
CA THR A 340 12.53 -23.23 -8.25
C THR A 340 11.42 -23.35 -9.30
N THR A 341 11.12 -24.60 -9.66
CA THR A 341 10.16 -24.94 -10.73
C THR A 341 8.71 -24.79 -10.27
N CYS A 342 8.42 -24.98 -8.99
CA CYS A 342 7.07 -24.92 -8.46
C CYS A 342 6.99 -24.07 -7.20
N ILE A 343 6.11 -23.06 -7.21
CA ILE A 343 5.87 -22.16 -6.09
C ILE A 343 4.39 -22.02 -5.76
N GLY A 344 4.09 -21.65 -4.52
CA GLY A 344 2.73 -21.37 -4.07
C GLY A 344 2.27 -19.95 -4.41
N PRO A 345 1.06 -19.57 -3.94
CA PRO A 345 0.61 -18.18 -3.99
C PRO A 345 1.49 -17.28 -3.10
N ILE A 346 1.41 -15.97 -3.33
CA ILE A 346 2.13 -14.98 -2.52
C ILE A 346 1.50 -14.94 -1.13
N VAL A 347 2.30 -15.28 -0.11
CA VAL A 347 1.93 -15.23 1.31
C VAL A 347 1.78 -13.79 1.74
N CYS A 348 2.83 -13.01 1.52
CA CYS A 348 2.88 -11.61 1.80
C CYS A 348 4.00 -10.94 0.98
N ARG A 349 4.07 -9.62 1.04
CA ARG A 349 5.11 -8.81 0.41
C ARG A 349 6.00 -8.15 1.43
N VAL A 350 7.30 -8.18 1.19
CA VAL A 350 8.27 -7.44 2.00
C VAL A 350 8.57 -6.12 1.31
N SER A 351 8.59 -5.05 2.10
CA SER A 351 9.01 -3.72 1.66
C SER A 351 10.40 -3.43 2.19
N THR A 352 11.33 -3.02 1.34
CA THR A 352 12.70 -2.72 1.75
C THR A 352 13.30 -1.50 1.04
N CYS A 353 14.26 -0.86 1.70
CA CYS A 353 15.10 0.20 1.15
C CYS A 353 16.45 -0.33 0.61
N VAL A 354 16.71 -1.63 0.74
CA VAL A 354 17.92 -2.29 0.23
C VAL A 354 17.54 -3.13 -0.99
N ALA A 355 18.35 -3.03 -2.03
CA ALA A 355 18.14 -3.80 -3.24
C ALA A 355 18.14 -5.32 -2.99
N PRO A 356 17.17 -6.08 -3.54
CA PRO A 356 17.02 -7.53 -3.31
C PRO A 356 18.28 -8.37 -3.53
N TRP A 357 19.03 -8.07 -4.59
CA TRP A 357 20.26 -8.78 -4.97
C TRP A 357 21.47 -8.53 -4.04
N VAL A 358 21.34 -7.64 -3.06
CA VAL A 358 22.41 -7.38 -2.08
C VAL A 358 22.41 -8.46 -0.99
N TRP A 359 21.24 -9.00 -0.63
CA TRP A 359 21.09 -9.96 0.46
C TRP A 359 20.61 -11.34 -0.03
N ASP A 360 19.90 -11.43 -1.17
CA ASP A 360 19.62 -12.71 -1.85
C ASP A 360 20.36 -12.77 -3.19
N PRO A 361 21.47 -13.54 -3.29
CA PRO A 361 22.26 -13.65 -4.52
C PRO A 361 21.52 -14.40 -5.65
N SER A 362 20.40 -15.07 -5.36
CA SER A 362 19.55 -15.68 -6.39
C SER A 362 18.80 -14.64 -7.23
N CYS A 363 18.70 -13.41 -6.75
CA CYS A 363 17.97 -12.32 -7.41
C CYS A 363 18.81 -11.64 -8.49
N GLY A 364 18.27 -11.57 -9.71
CA GLY A 364 18.85 -10.76 -10.79
C GLY A 364 18.74 -9.25 -10.54
N THR A 365 19.62 -8.46 -11.19
CA THR A 365 19.71 -7.00 -11.06
C THR A 365 18.81 -6.22 -12.03
N THR A 366 18.16 -6.90 -12.97
CA THR A 366 17.24 -6.28 -13.94
C THR A 366 15.99 -5.77 -13.22
N SER A 367 15.90 -4.46 -13.07
CA SER A 367 14.80 -3.81 -12.36
C SER A 367 13.55 -3.64 -13.22
N ALA A 368 12.41 -3.94 -12.62
CA ALA A 368 11.12 -3.44 -13.10
C ALA A 368 10.57 -2.41 -12.14
N THR A 369 9.90 -1.41 -12.69
CA THR A 369 9.47 -0.24 -11.92
C THR A 369 7.96 -0.06 -11.99
N ASP A 370 7.32 0.04 -10.82
CA ASP A 370 5.92 0.45 -10.69
C ASP A 370 5.78 1.49 -9.58
N ASN A 371 5.69 2.76 -9.97
CA ASN A 371 5.59 3.86 -9.02
C ASN A 371 4.17 4.03 -8.45
N ASN A 372 3.15 3.33 -8.97
CA ASN A 372 1.80 3.39 -8.39
C ASN A 372 1.77 2.74 -7.00
N THR A 373 2.69 1.80 -6.73
CA THR A 373 2.78 1.14 -5.44
C THR A 373 3.69 1.87 -4.47
N ALA A 374 4.23 3.06 -4.77
CA ALA A 374 5.24 3.73 -3.94
C ALA A 374 4.82 3.92 -2.46
N PHE A 375 3.51 4.12 -2.24
CA PHE A 375 2.91 4.32 -0.92
C PHE A 375 2.21 3.07 -0.39
N HIS A 376 2.49 1.89 -0.92
CA HIS A 376 1.94 0.65 -0.40
C HIS A 376 2.82 0.12 0.72
N ASP A 377 2.25 -0.04 1.90
CA ASP A 377 2.88 -0.61 3.09
C ASP A 377 1.86 -1.42 3.89
N ALA A 378 2.36 -2.02 4.97
CA ALA A 378 1.57 -2.65 6.01
C ALA A 378 1.20 -1.61 7.08
N ALA A 379 -0.01 -1.69 7.65
CA ALA A 379 -0.41 -0.82 8.76
C ALA A 379 0.56 -0.90 9.97
N CYS A 380 1.15 -2.07 10.21
CA CYS A 380 2.15 -2.30 11.25
C CYS A 380 3.50 -1.59 11.00
N LEU A 381 3.78 -1.07 9.80
CA LEU A 381 4.95 -0.20 9.57
C LEU A 381 4.70 1.24 10.02
N HIS A 382 3.45 1.57 10.36
CA HIS A 382 3.03 2.88 10.85
C HIS A 382 2.68 2.88 12.33
N THR A 383 2.85 1.75 13.02
CA THR A 383 2.80 1.79 14.49
C THR A 383 4.04 2.53 14.95
N ASP A 384 3.82 3.71 15.53
CA ASP A 384 4.86 4.39 16.28
C ASP A 384 5.43 3.38 17.28
N PRO A 385 6.77 3.32 17.43
CA PRO A 385 7.37 2.43 18.41
C PRO A 385 6.71 2.66 19.77
N ALA A 386 6.79 1.66 20.67
CA ALA A 386 6.70 1.99 22.08
C ALA A 386 7.65 3.19 22.29
N PRO A 387 7.14 4.37 22.67
CA PRO A 387 7.98 5.55 22.71
C PRO A 387 9.15 5.20 23.64
N ALA A 388 10.37 5.40 23.16
CA ALA A 388 11.52 5.47 24.06
C ALA A 388 11.10 6.43 25.17
N ALA A 389 10.89 5.90 26.37
CA ALA A 389 10.20 6.67 27.38
C ALA A 389 11.03 7.93 27.63
N SER A 390 10.36 9.07 27.64
CA SER A 390 11.01 10.37 27.75
C SER A 390 10.53 11.07 29.00
N VAL A 391 11.46 11.79 29.63
CA VAL A 391 11.17 12.71 30.72
C VAL A 391 11.06 14.12 30.16
N PRO A 392 10.46 15.07 30.89
CA PRO A 392 10.63 16.48 30.58
C PRO A 392 12.12 16.81 30.48
N GLY A 393 12.62 16.97 29.24
CA GLY A 393 14.05 17.12 29.00
C GLY A 393 14.74 15.99 28.23
N GLY A 394 14.04 15.00 27.68
CA GLY A 394 14.63 14.06 26.71
C GLY A 394 14.56 12.59 27.16
N ILE A 395 15.25 11.73 26.43
CA ILE A 395 15.31 10.28 26.68
C ILE A 395 16.53 10.01 27.56
N PRO A 396 16.36 9.43 28.76
CA PRO A 396 17.45 9.08 29.64
C PRO A 396 18.20 7.85 29.13
N VAL A 397 19.51 7.85 29.29
CA VAL A 397 20.42 6.75 28.94
C VAL A 397 21.48 6.58 30.03
N VAL A 398 22.12 5.42 30.07
CA VAL A 398 23.29 5.17 30.92
C VAL A 398 24.38 4.52 30.09
N GLY A 399 25.63 4.77 30.47
CA GLY A 399 26.79 4.11 29.88
C GLY A 399 28.06 4.42 30.66
N ASP A 400 29.04 3.54 30.55
CA ASP A 400 30.41 3.75 31.01
C ASP A 400 31.17 4.65 30.02
N TRP A 401 30.88 5.95 30.08
CA TRP A 401 31.41 6.90 29.10
C TRP A 401 32.92 7.10 29.21
N ASN A 402 33.54 6.75 30.34
CA ASN A 402 34.96 6.97 30.64
C ASN A 402 35.81 5.68 30.70
N GLY A 403 35.19 4.50 30.60
CA GLY A 403 35.83 3.19 30.61
C GLY A 403 36.35 2.78 31.99
N ASP A 404 35.69 3.21 33.07
CA ASP A 404 36.10 2.89 34.45
C ASP A 404 35.34 1.71 35.06
N GLY A 405 34.43 1.10 34.30
CA GLY A 405 33.55 0.00 34.69
C GLY A 405 32.23 0.46 35.31
N PHE A 406 31.97 1.78 35.42
CA PHE A 406 30.76 2.32 36.03
C PHE A 406 29.91 3.12 35.04
N ALA A 407 28.70 2.62 34.79
CA ALA A 407 27.69 3.32 34.04
C ALA A 407 27.21 4.57 34.79
N THR A 408 27.18 5.69 34.06
CA THR A 408 26.82 7.01 34.56
C THR A 408 25.76 7.68 33.67
N PRO A 409 25.06 8.73 34.14
CA PRO A 409 23.86 9.23 33.48
C PRO A 409 24.15 9.99 32.17
N GLY A 410 23.20 9.88 31.24
CA GLY A 410 23.14 10.67 30.02
C GLY A 410 21.70 11.01 29.63
N ILE A 411 21.54 12.04 28.79
CA ILE A 411 20.26 12.47 28.22
C ILE A 411 20.45 12.71 26.72
N PHE A 412 19.55 12.15 25.92
CA PHE A 412 19.40 12.49 24.50
C PHE A 412 18.17 13.41 24.32
N ARG A 413 18.37 14.59 23.73
CA ARG A 413 17.32 15.57 23.50
C ARG A 413 17.45 16.15 22.11
N ASP A 414 16.51 15.83 21.24
CA ASP A 414 16.35 16.46 19.92
C ASP A 414 17.60 16.42 19.03
N GLY A 415 18.40 15.35 19.12
CA GLY A 415 19.67 15.20 18.39
C GLY A 415 20.93 15.59 19.17
N THR A 416 20.79 16.18 20.36
CA THR A 416 21.91 16.57 21.22
C THR A 416 22.05 15.59 22.39
N TRP A 417 23.28 15.15 22.65
CA TRP A 417 23.65 14.30 23.77
C TRP A 417 24.23 15.13 24.92
N TYR A 418 23.86 14.77 26.14
CA TYR A 418 24.32 15.38 27.39
C TYR A 418 24.79 14.25 28.31
N LEU A 419 26.11 14.04 28.44
CA LEU A 419 26.68 12.91 29.20
C LEU A 419 27.43 13.40 30.43
N SER A 420 27.39 12.63 31.52
CA SER A 420 28.10 12.90 32.77
C SER A 420 28.87 11.66 33.21
N ASN A 421 30.13 11.82 33.62
CA ASN A 421 30.95 10.74 34.19
C ASN A 421 30.75 10.60 35.71
N SER A 422 29.71 11.20 36.27
CA SER A 422 29.50 11.30 37.71
C SER A 422 28.09 10.89 38.12
N LEU A 423 28.02 10.06 39.16
CA LEU A 423 26.79 9.76 39.91
C LEU A 423 26.44 10.84 40.96
N GLU A 424 27.32 11.82 41.13
CA GLU A 424 27.09 13.02 41.96
C GLU A 424 26.66 14.23 41.09
N GLY A 425 26.82 14.11 39.77
CA GLY A 425 26.79 15.20 38.80
C GLY A 425 25.40 15.73 38.51
N VAL A 426 25.17 17.00 38.84
CA VAL A 426 23.97 17.76 38.48
C VAL A 426 23.95 18.19 37.02
N SER A 427 25.10 18.29 36.35
CA SER A 427 25.29 18.86 35.00
C SER A 427 26.10 17.95 34.07
N ALA A 428 25.85 18.03 32.77
CA ALA A 428 26.61 17.30 31.76
C ALA A 428 28.04 17.83 31.60
N GLU A 429 28.99 16.92 31.41
CA GLU A 429 30.40 17.19 31.13
C GLU A 429 30.70 17.19 29.63
N LEU A 430 29.96 16.37 28.88
CA LEU A 430 30.04 16.28 27.43
C LEU A 430 28.69 16.68 26.83
N VAL A 431 28.71 17.65 25.90
CA VAL A 431 27.54 18.09 25.15
C VAL A 431 27.91 18.19 23.68
N PHE A 432 27.22 17.44 22.84
CA PHE A 432 27.49 17.41 21.40
C PHE A 432 26.29 16.89 20.59
N ASP A 433 26.25 17.23 19.30
CA ASP A 433 25.17 16.82 18.40
C ASP A 433 25.52 15.53 17.66
N PHE A 434 24.61 14.56 17.72
CA PHE A 434 24.64 13.34 16.93
C PHE A 434 23.23 12.73 16.86
N GLY A 435 22.63 12.73 15.67
CA GLY A 435 21.24 12.32 15.47
C GLY A 435 20.30 13.51 15.26
N GLN A 436 19.00 13.26 15.36
CA GLN A 436 17.97 14.28 15.14
C GLN A 436 16.72 14.03 16.02
N PRO A 437 15.77 14.96 16.09
CA PRO A 437 14.50 14.75 16.79
C PRO A 437 13.75 13.51 16.28
N GLY A 438 13.30 12.67 17.21
CA GLY A 438 12.57 11.42 16.93
C GLY A 438 13.45 10.17 16.79
N ASP A 439 14.78 10.32 16.86
CA ASP A 439 15.68 9.17 16.97
C ASP A 439 15.57 8.49 18.34
N ILE A 440 15.79 7.17 18.37
CA ILE A 440 15.91 6.40 19.62
C ILE A 440 17.40 6.30 19.96
N PRO A 441 17.87 6.80 21.12
CA PRO A 441 19.27 6.66 21.50
C PRO A 441 19.59 5.20 21.85
N VAL A 442 20.77 4.76 21.44
CA VAL A 442 21.37 3.47 21.82
C VAL A 442 22.78 3.72 22.33
N VAL A 443 23.23 2.90 23.27
CA VAL A 443 24.52 3.07 23.98
C VAL A 443 25.15 1.70 24.15
N GLY A 444 26.43 1.59 23.86
CA GLY A 444 27.23 0.39 24.08
C GLY A 444 28.69 0.56 23.63
N ASP A 445 29.51 -0.43 23.93
CA ASP A 445 30.89 -0.55 23.49
C ASP A 445 30.98 -1.18 22.10
N TRP A 446 30.90 -0.34 21.06
CA TRP A 446 30.86 -0.80 19.67
C TRP A 446 32.21 -1.28 19.12
N ASN A 447 33.32 -1.01 19.81
CA ASN A 447 34.67 -1.31 19.34
C ASN A 447 35.49 -2.19 20.30
N GLY A 448 34.90 -2.59 21.43
CA GLY A 448 35.50 -3.48 22.43
C GLY A 448 36.64 -2.83 23.21
N ASP A 449 36.61 -1.51 23.39
CA ASP A 449 37.66 -0.77 24.12
C ASP A 449 37.35 -0.54 25.62
N GLY A 450 36.20 -1.06 26.07
CA GLY A 450 35.67 -0.94 27.42
C GLY A 450 34.91 0.35 27.69
N ARG A 451 34.68 1.21 26.68
CA ARG A 451 33.93 2.45 26.81
C ARG A 451 32.62 2.41 26.04
N ASP A 452 31.55 2.76 26.73
CA ASP A 452 30.26 2.99 26.08
C ASP A 452 30.26 4.29 25.26
N THR A 453 29.77 4.16 24.03
CA THR A 453 29.70 5.27 23.08
C THR A 453 28.33 5.39 22.44
N VAL A 454 28.01 6.59 21.96
CA VAL A 454 26.65 6.92 21.52
C VAL A 454 26.30 6.32 20.15
N GLY A 455 25.02 5.98 20.00
CA GLY A 455 24.41 5.58 18.74
C GLY A 455 22.96 6.04 18.66
N VAL A 456 22.41 6.07 17.45
CA VAL A 456 20.98 6.31 17.25
C VAL A 456 20.37 5.22 16.36
N PHE A 457 19.17 4.80 16.73
CA PHE A 457 18.31 3.93 15.95
C PHE A 457 17.18 4.76 15.33
N ARG A 458 17.05 4.67 14.01
CA ARG A 458 16.02 5.38 13.23
C ARG A 458 15.38 4.41 12.25
N ALA A 459 14.17 3.98 12.59
CA ALA A 459 13.33 3.17 11.71
C ALA A 459 14.06 1.95 11.09
N GLY A 460 14.77 1.17 11.90
CA GLY A 460 15.54 0.00 11.45
C GLY A 460 17.00 0.29 11.09
N VAL A 461 17.39 1.57 11.01
CA VAL A 461 18.77 1.97 10.70
C VAL A 461 19.53 2.27 11.99
N TRP A 462 20.65 1.58 12.18
CA TRP A 462 21.60 1.82 13.26
C TRP A 462 22.71 2.75 12.75
N MET A 463 22.99 3.81 13.51
CA MET A 463 24.04 4.78 13.23
C MET A 463 24.84 4.98 14.52
N LEU A 464 26.06 4.47 14.55
CA LEU A 464 26.87 4.37 15.76
C LEU A 464 28.13 5.22 15.64
N ARG A 465 28.56 5.82 16.75
CA ARG A 465 29.85 6.49 16.90
C ARG A 465 30.71 5.65 17.82
N THR A 466 31.99 5.46 17.48
CA THR A 466 32.96 4.83 18.39
C THR A 466 33.63 5.84 19.32
N GLN A 467 33.12 7.08 19.34
CA GLN A 467 33.59 8.17 20.20
C GLN A 467 32.44 9.10 20.57
N ASN A 468 32.48 9.63 21.79
CA ASN A 468 31.50 10.61 22.30
C ASN A 468 31.80 12.03 21.79
N THR A 469 31.73 12.20 20.48
CA THR A 469 32.02 13.44 19.74
C THR A 469 31.04 13.64 18.58
N PRO A 470 30.80 14.89 18.12
CA PRO A 470 29.92 15.13 16.98
C PRO A 470 30.55 14.61 15.68
N GLY A 471 29.71 14.27 14.69
CA GLY A 471 30.19 13.85 13.37
C GLY A 471 29.25 12.87 12.66
N ALA A 472 29.70 12.38 11.51
CA ALA A 472 29.04 11.28 10.82
C ALA A 472 29.15 9.98 11.63
N PRO A 473 28.21 9.03 11.48
CA PRO A 473 28.35 7.72 12.10
C PRO A 473 29.60 7.00 11.58
N ASP A 474 30.33 6.36 12.49
CA ASP A 474 31.49 5.53 12.16
C ASP A 474 31.04 4.16 11.63
N ILE A 475 29.91 3.66 12.17
CA ILE A 475 29.31 2.39 11.79
C ILE A 475 27.84 2.64 11.44
N ARG A 476 27.39 2.12 10.30
CA ARG A 476 26.01 2.26 9.84
C ARG A 476 25.52 0.97 9.16
N PHE A 477 24.42 0.42 9.65
CA PHE A 477 23.80 -0.78 9.09
C PHE A 477 22.28 -0.81 9.32
N VAL A 478 21.61 -1.78 8.70
CA VAL A 478 20.16 -1.96 8.80
C VAL A 478 19.88 -3.25 9.55
N PHE A 479 19.18 -3.13 10.68
CA PHE A 479 18.71 -4.26 11.47
C PHE A 479 17.44 -3.87 12.23
N GLY A 480 16.32 -4.51 11.88
CA GLY A 480 14.99 -4.14 12.35
C GLY A 480 14.24 -3.20 11.40
N ASP A 481 13.05 -2.79 11.81
CA ASP A 481 12.11 -1.97 11.06
C ASP A 481 11.63 -0.75 11.87
N ARG A 482 10.84 0.11 11.24
CA ARG A 482 10.06 1.13 11.94
C ARG A 482 9.11 0.48 12.95
N GLY A 483 9.13 0.98 14.19
CA GLY A 483 8.29 0.47 15.29
C GLY A 483 9.00 -0.54 16.20
N ASP A 484 10.15 -1.06 15.78
CA ASP A 484 10.95 -1.93 16.64
C ASP A 484 11.59 -1.15 17.78
N THR A 485 11.74 -1.82 18.93
CA THR A 485 12.46 -1.26 20.07
C THR A 485 13.90 -1.80 20.06
N PRO A 486 14.93 -0.94 19.92
CA PRO A 486 16.30 -1.39 19.96
C PRO A 486 16.72 -1.78 21.38
N VAL A 487 17.56 -2.80 21.49
CA VAL A 487 18.25 -3.22 22.71
C VAL A 487 19.71 -3.48 22.37
N VAL A 488 20.61 -3.32 23.34
CA VAL A 488 22.06 -3.39 23.15
C VAL A 488 22.66 -4.28 24.23
N GLY A 489 23.65 -5.09 23.86
CA GLY A 489 24.42 -5.86 24.81
C GLY A 489 25.37 -6.85 24.14
N ASP A 490 26.42 -7.26 24.86
CA ASP A 490 27.33 -8.31 24.44
C ASP A 490 26.71 -9.70 24.65
N TRP A 491 25.99 -10.21 23.65
CA TRP A 491 25.50 -11.59 23.66
C TRP A 491 26.41 -12.57 22.90
N SER A 492 27.48 -12.10 22.26
CA SER A 492 28.56 -12.91 21.67
C SER A 492 29.60 -13.35 22.69
N GLY A 493 29.78 -12.60 23.77
CA GLY A 493 30.83 -12.77 24.77
C GLY A 493 32.21 -12.32 24.27
N ASP A 494 32.25 -11.43 23.27
CA ASP A 494 33.49 -10.92 22.66
C ASP A 494 33.80 -9.48 23.08
N THR A 495 33.13 -8.99 24.13
CA THR A 495 33.21 -7.65 24.71
C THR A 495 32.76 -6.53 23.77
N ILE A 496 32.23 -6.84 22.59
CA ILE A 496 31.64 -5.86 21.68
C ILE A 496 30.13 -5.92 21.87
N ASP A 497 29.54 -4.77 22.23
CA ASP A 497 28.10 -4.68 22.29
C ASP A 497 27.48 -4.81 20.91
N ASN A 498 26.44 -5.62 20.84
CA ASN A 498 25.81 -5.99 19.61
C ASN A 498 24.39 -5.37 19.49
N PRO A 499 23.77 -5.36 18.30
CA PRO A 499 22.44 -4.80 18.10
C PRO A 499 21.35 -5.85 18.23
N GLY A 500 20.31 -5.53 19.01
CA GLY A 500 19.12 -6.35 19.22
C GLY A 500 17.87 -5.51 18.92
N ILE A 501 16.80 -6.15 18.45
CA ILE A 501 15.49 -5.51 18.31
C ILE A 501 14.41 -6.36 18.98
N VAL A 502 13.42 -5.69 19.58
CA VAL A 502 12.25 -6.33 20.17
C VAL A 502 11.01 -5.89 19.41
N ARG A 503 10.29 -6.88 18.88
CA ARG A 503 9.06 -6.71 18.10
C ARG A 503 7.95 -7.53 18.73
N ASN A 504 6.92 -6.87 19.25
CA ASN A 504 5.74 -7.52 19.82
C ASN A 504 6.07 -8.59 20.89
N GLY A 505 7.08 -8.35 21.73
CA GLY A 505 7.54 -9.30 22.76
C GLY A 505 8.44 -10.42 22.22
N ILE A 506 8.91 -10.33 20.98
CA ILE A 506 9.86 -11.27 20.39
C ILE A 506 11.19 -10.55 20.21
N TRP A 507 12.23 -11.14 20.77
CA TRP A 507 13.60 -10.64 20.73
C TRP A 507 14.30 -11.20 19.50
N HIS A 508 15.02 -10.35 18.80
CA HIS A 508 15.88 -10.69 17.68
C HIS A 508 17.26 -10.14 17.98
N LEU A 509 18.22 -11.03 18.22
CA LEU A 509 19.60 -10.69 18.53
C LEU A 509 20.48 -10.97 17.32
N ARG A 510 21.45 -10.10 17.09
CA ARG A 510 22.43 -10.25 16.02
C ARG A 510 23.82 -10.18 16.60
N TYR A 511 24.74 -11.04 16.19
CA TYR A 511 26.07 -11.19 16.82
C TYR A 511 27.16 -10.43 16.07
N SER A 512 26.76 -9.37 15.36
CA SER A 512 27.64 -8.54 14.58
C SER A 512 27.05 -7.15 14.31
N LEU A 513 27.91 -6.15 14.18
CA LEU A 513 27.56 -4.78 13.78
C LEU A 513 27.36 -4.67 12.25
N SER A 514 26.48 -5.49 11.71
CA SER A 514 26.26 -5.60 10.27
C SER A 514 24.78 -5.65 9.92
N SER A 515 24.44 -5.40 8.67
CA SER A 515 23.05 -5.60 8.22
C SER A 515 22.75 -7.10 8.14
N GLY A 516 21.58 -7.51 8.59
CA GLY A 516 21.04 -8.83 8.32
C GLY A 516 20.02 -9.34 9.34
N PRO A 517 19.55 -10.60 9.28
CA PRO A 517 18.48 -11.07 10.15
C PRO A 517 18.94 -11.20 11.59
N GLY A 518 17.99 -11.35 12.51
CA GLY A 518 18.33 -11.81 13.84
C GLY A 518 18.95 -13.21 13.73
N GLU A 519 20.17 -13.37 14.23
CA GLU A 519 20.85 -14.67 14.28
C GLU A 519 20.23 -15.57 15.36
N HIS A 520 19.67 -14.95 16.39
CA HIS A 520 18.96 -15.65 17.45
C HIS A 520 17.64 -14.95 17.75
N SER A 521 16.54 -15.71 17.86
CA SER A 521 15.20 -15.14 18.06
C SER A 521 14.37 -15.96 19.04
N PHE A 522 13.71 -15.29 19.98
CA PHE A 522 12.88 -15.96 20.99
C PHE A 522 11.81 -15.03 21.58
N PRO A 523 10.62 -15.55 21.94
CA PRO A 523 9.62 -14.78 22.64
C PRO A 523 9.99 -14.58 24.12
N PHE A 524 9.91 -13.35 24.60
CA PHE A 524 9.99 -13.01 26.01
C PHE A 524 9.33 -11.64 26.26
N GLY A 525 8.16 -11.67 26.89
CA GLY A 525 7.40 -10.47 27.26
C GLY A 525 6.14 -10.23 26.42
N LEU A 526 5.50 -9.11 26.71
CA LEU A 526 4.35 -8.58 25.99
C LEU A 526 4.77 -7.38 25.13
N PRO A 527 4.01 -7.02 24.08
CA PRO A 527 4.29 -5.84 23.26
C PRO A 527 4.36 -4.50 24.02
N THR A 528 3.78 -4.44 25.22
CA THR A 528 3.73 -3.24 26.08
C THR A 528 4.83 -3.18 27.13
N ASP A 529 5.67 -4.21 27.22
CA ASP A 529 6.78 -4.21 28.19
C ASP A 529 7.93 -3.34 27.69
N TYR A 530 8.68 -2.77 28.63
CA TYR A 530 9.95 -2.13 28.30
C TYR A 530 11.05 -3.18 28.28
N PRO A 531 11.68 -3.48 27.13
CA PRO A 531 12.77 -4.42 27.04
C PRO A 531 14.10 -3.75 27.43
N LEU A 532 14.91 -4.45 28.22
CA LEU A 532 16.25 -4.01 28.65
C LEU A 532 17.23 -5.19 28.51
N ALA A 533 18.50 -4.90 28.28
CA ALA A 533 19.53 -5.93 28.17
C ALA A 533 20.75 -5.58 29.02
N GLY A 534 21.37 -6.58 29.63
CA GLY A 534 22.58 -6.42 30.43
C GLY A 534 23.02 -7.74 31.08
N ASP A 535 24.24 -7.78 31.63
CA ASP A 535 24.76 -8.95 32.33
C ASP A 535 24.25 -8.99 33.79
N PHE A 536 23.09 -9.61 34.00
CA PHE A 536 22.44 -9.64 35.32
C PHE A 536 23.04 -10.66 36.29
N ASN A 537 23.83 -11.62 35.81
CA ASN A 537 24.38 -12.73 36.59
C ASN A 537 25.92 -12.73 36.67
N GLY A 538 26.59 -11.78 36.01
CA GLY A 538 28.04 -11.61 36.04
C GLY A 538 28.80 -12.67 35.25
N ASP A 539 28.19 -13.24 34.22
CA ASP A 539 28.84 -14.26 33.38
C ASP A 539 29.53 -13.69 32.13
N GLY A 540 29.47 -12.37 31.96
CA GLY A 540 30.03 -11.65 30.83
C GLY A 540 29.12 -11.62 29.60
N PHE A 541 27.91 -12.19 29.67
CA PHE A 541 26.95 -12.15 28.57
C PHE A 541 25.73 -11.31 28.94
N ALA A 542 25.36 -10.40 28.04
CA ALA A 542 24.10 -9.70 28.16
C ALA A 542 22.92 -10.66 27.98
N SER A 543 21.92 -10.49 28.83
CA SER A 543 20.68 -11.26 28.84
C SER A 543 19.44 -10.35 28.97
N PRO A 544 18.23 -10.87 28.70
CA PRO A 544 17.04 -10.05 28.55
C PRO A 544 16.34 -9.75 29.89
N ALA A 545 15.87 -8.52 30.04
CA ALA A 545 14.96 -8.10 31.10
C ALA A 545 13.75 -7.35 30.56
N LEU A 546 12.67 -7.37 31.32
CA LEU A 546 11.43 -6.66 31.02
C LEU A 546 10.99 -5.87 32.24
N PHE A 547 10.48 -4.67 32.00
CA PHE A 547 9.79 -3.87 33.01
C PHE A 547 8.33 -3.65 32.63
N ARG A 548 7.43 -3.92 33.58
CA ARG A 548 5.98 -3.78 33.43
C ARG A 548 5.38 -3.21 34.70
N ASN A 549 4.97 -1.94 34.64
CA ASN A 549 4.21 -1.29 35.73
C ASN A 549 4.84 -1.48 37.14
N GLY A 550 6.15 -1.25 37.27
CA GLY A 550 6.86 -1.41 38.55
C GLY A 550 7.37 -2.83 38.84
N MET A 551 7.11 -3.79 37.95
CA MET A 551 7.62 -5.17 38.08
C MET A 551 8.75 -5.42 37.08
N TRP A 552 9.85 -5.98 37.58
CA TRP A 552 10.99 -6.44 36.80
C TRP A 552 10.92 -7.95 36.60
N PHE A 553 11.26 -8.39 35.39
CA PHE A 553 11.33 -9.79 34.98
C PHE A 553 12.66 -10.00 34.26
N ILE A 554 13.59 -10.71 34.88
CA ILE A 554 14.94 -10.93 34.34
C ILE A 554 15.09 -12.40 33.94
N ARG A 555 15.67 -12.63 32.76
CA ARG A 555 16.26 -13.91 32.38
C ARG A 555 17.77 -13.78 32.37
N ASN A 556 18.47 -14.85 32.76
CA ASN A 556 19.92 -14.96 32.66
C ASN A 556 20.35 -15.74 31.41
N ARG A 557 19.43 -15.88 30.43
CA ARG A 557 19.61 -16.65 29.21
C ARG A 557 18.83 -16.02 28.06
N ASN A 558 19.46 -16.02 26.89
CA ASN A 558 18.87 -15.59 25.63
C ASN A 558 18.03 -16.72 25.03
N ASP A 559 16.94 -17.12 25.67
CA ASP A 559 16.03 -18.18 25.22
C ASP A 559 14.58 -17.96 25.70
N PHE A 560 13.65 -18.78 25.21
CA PHE A 560 12.26 -18.75 25.68
C PHE A 560 12.11 -19.37 27.07
N GLY A 561 11.28 -18.74 27.91
CA GLY A 561 10.78 -19.36 29.14
C GLY A 561 10.30 -18.35 30.20
N PRO A 562 10.01 -18.83 31.42
CA PRO A 562 9.67 -17.97 32.55
C PRO A 562 10.90 -17.21 33.09
N PRO A 563 10.76 -15.98 33.60
CA PRO A 563 11.88 -15.22 34.17
C PRO A 563 12.60 -16.01 35.28
N ASP A 564 13.92 -15.91 35.35
CA ASP A 564 14.72 -16.49 36.42
C ASP A 564 14.59 -15.67 37.72
N ILE A 565 14.43 -14.34 37.59
CA ILE A 565 14.25 -13.41 38.72
C ILE A 565 13.06 -12.49 38.45
N GLN A 566 12.21 -12.29 39.46
CA GLN A 566 11.11 -11.33 39.41
C GLN A 566 11.01 -10.56 40.72
N PHE A 567 10.90 -9.23 40.66
CA PHE A 567 10.78 -8.38 41.85
C PHE A 567 10.06 -7.06 41.54
N ALA A 568 9.63 -6.36 42.60
CA ALA A 568 8.94 -5.08 42.49
C ALA A 568 9.90 -3.93 42.78
N TYR A 569 10.11 -3.05 41.80
CA TYR A 569 10.92 -1.85 41.95
C TYR A 569 10.48 -0.78 40.94
N GLY A 570 9.97 0.34 41.46
CA GLY A 570 9.34 1.40 40.67
C GLY A 570 7.83 1.26 40.56
N GLU A 571 7.23 2.11 39.74
CA GLU A 571 5.79 2.27 39.55
C GLU A 571 5.45 2.38 38.05
N SER A 572 4.15 2.42 37.73
CA SER A 572 3.71 2.67 36.36
C SER A 572 4.08 4.10 35.94
N GLY A 573 4.68 4.24 34.75
CA GLY A 573 5.15 5.52 34.21
C GLY A 573 6.62 5.84 34.51
N ASP A 574 7.28 5.07 35.38
CA ASP A 574 8.72 5.15 35.55
C ASP A 574 9.44 4.60 34.32
N ILE A 575 10.62 5.16 34.03
CA ILE A 575 11.45 4.75 32.90
C ILE A 575 12.55 3.82 33.41
N PRO A 576 12.56 2.55 33.00
CA PRO A 576 13.57 1.61 33.43
C PRO A 576 14.87 1.80 32.64
N LEU A 577 16.01 1.65 33.30
CA LEU A 577 17.34 1.56 32.71
C LEU A 577 18.15 0.49 33.45
N VAL A 578 19.22 0.00 32.81
CA VAL A 578 20.13 -1.00 33.40
C VAL A 578 21.58 -0.64 33.14
N GLY A 579 22.45 -0.94 34.09
CA GLY A 579 23.88 -0.74 33.95
C GLY A 579 24.65 -1.11 35.23
N PRO A 580 25.98 -1.26 35.14
CA PRO A 580 26.82 -1.47 36.31
C PRO A 580 27.16 -0.14 36.98
N TRP A 581 26.61 0.20 38.14
CA TRP A 581 26.98 1.42 38.91
C TRP A 581 27.59 1.10 40.27
N ASN A 582 28.01 -0.15 40.48
CA ASN A 582 28.75 -0.55 41.66
C ASN A 582 29.86 -1.53 41.28
N ASN A 583 30.69 -1.90 42.26
CA ASN A 583 31.91 -2.69 42.04
C ASN A 583 31.66 -4.16 41.69
N THR A 584 30.41 -4.57 41.42
CA THR A 584 30.10 -5.96 41.11
C THR A 584 30.25 -6.28 39.62
N GLY A 585 30.21 -5.26 38.75
CA GLY A 585 30.23 -5.44 37.31
C GLY A 585 28.94 -6.01 36.72
N VAL A 586 27.93 -6.35 37.54
CA VAL A 586 26.64 -6.82 37.04
C VAL A 586 25.73 -5.64 36.66
N ALA A 587 24.89 -5.85 35.66
CA ALA A 587 23.81 -4.94 35.31
C ALA A 587 22.77 -4.92 36.44
N LEU A 588 22.49 -3.72 36.94
CA LEU A 588 21.54 -3.50 38.02
C LEU A 588 20.33 -2.69 37.52
N PRO A 589 19.22 -2.64 38.28
CA PRO A 589 18.01 -1.93 37.86
C PRO A 589 17.97 -0.47 38.35
N LEU A 590 17.66 0.44 37.43
CA LEU A 590 17.49 1.88 37.65
C LEU A 590 16.10 2.28 37.17
N ILE A 591 15.47 3.22 37.86
CA ILE A 591 14.27 3.87 37.36
C ILE A 591 14.46 5.39 37.32
N VAL A 592 13.90 6.03 36.31
CA VAL A 592 13.82 7.49 36.22
C VAL A 592 12.37 7.92 36.37
N ARG A 593 12.14 8.81 37.33
CA ARG A 593 10.84 9.39 37.64
C ARG A 593 10.94 10.90 37.53
N ALA A 594 10.32 11.46 36.49
CA ALA A 594 10.53 12.86 36.11
C ALA A 594 12.03 13.16 35.91
N GLU A 595 12.69 13.93 36.77
CA GLU A 595 14.12 14.25 36.64
C GLU A 595 14.98 13.55 37.71
N GLU A 596 14.37 12.70 38.54
CA GLU A 596 15.03 11.93 39.60
C GLU A 596 15.38 10.53 39.10
N TRP A 597 16.64 10.15 39.32
CA TRP A 597 17.18 8.85 38.98
C TRP A 597 17.34 8.05 40.26
N HIS A 598 16.60 6.95 40.39
CA HIS A 598 16.64 6.08 41.56
C HIS A 598 17.38 4.80 41.16
N LEU A 599 18.60 4.65 41.67
CA LEU A 599 19.50 3.53 41.39
C LEU A 599 19.35 2.48 42.48
N ARG A 600 19.42 1.22 42.10
CA ARG A 600 19.35 0.11 43.04
C ARG A 600 20.59 -0.77 42.98
N GLU A 601 21.10 -1.18 44.12
CA GLU A 601 22.34 -1.97 44.20
C GLU A 601 22.10 -3.49 44.21
N SER A 602 20.87 -3.93 43.93
CA SER A 602 20.56 -5.36 43.73
C SER A 602 19.28 -5.56 42.90
N SER A 603 19.07 -6.78 42.43
CA SER A 603 17.86 -7.21 41.70
C SER A 603 16.82 -7.80 42.66
N SER A 604 16.31 -6.98 43.60
CA SER A 604 15.33 -7.40 44.61
C SER A 604 14.27 -6.33 44.88
N THR A 605 13.21 -6.67 45.62
CA THR A 605 12.15 -5.71 45.97
C THR A 605 12.65 -4.71 47.01
N GLY A 606 12.35 -3.42 46.85
CA GLY A 606 12.67 -2.37 47.83
C GLY A 606 12.85 -0.98 47.21
N PRO A 607 13.15 0.06 48.01
CA PRO A 607 13.43 1.40 47.49
C PRO A 607 14.79 1.46 46.78
N GLY A 608 15.04 2.57 46.06
CA GLY A 608 16.35 2.87 45.50
C GLY A 608 17.38 3.08 46.61
N ASN A 609 18.61 2.63 46.36
CA ASN A 609 19.75 2.80 47.26
C ASN A 609 20.37 4.19 47.13
N LEU A 610 20.35 4.74 45.90
CA LEU A 610 20.90 6.04 45.58
C LEU A 610 19.88 6.84 44.75
N VAL A 611 19.75 8.13 45.03
CA VAL A 611 18.90 9.05 44.26
C VAL A 611 19.74 10.23 43.81
N LEU A 612 19.73 10.52 42.52
CA LEU A 612 20.44 11.64 41.91
C LEU A 612 19.52 12.43 40.96
N ASN A 613 19.91 13.66 40.64
CA ASN A 613 19.17 14.53 39.72
C ASN A 613 20.06 14.87 38.52
N PHE A 614 19.61 14.52 37.31
CA PHE A 614 20.34 14.81 36.08
C PHE A 614 19.36 15.22 34.95
N GLY A 615 19.73 16.24 34.18
CA GLY A 615 18.93 16.71 33.04
C GLY A 615 17.91 17.83 33.31
N THR A 616 17.86 18.37 34.53
CA THR A 616 16.97 19.49 34.89
C THR A 616 17.25 20.73 34.02
N ARG A 617 16.22 21.53 33.69
CA ARG A 617 16.38 22.79 32.92
C ARG A 617 17.40 23.78 33.53
N ALA A 618 17.76 23.63 34.80
CA ALA A 618 18.73 24.47 35.49
C ALA A 618 20.20 24.06 35.25
N ASN A 619 20.45 22.82 34.78
CA ASN A 619 21.80 22.25 34.69
C ASN A 619 22.23 21.89 33.27
N ALA A 620 21.41 22.18 32.25
CA ALA A 620 21.85 22.21 30.87
C ALA A 620 22.73 23.45 30.68
N GLY A 621 24.04 23.29 30.86
CA GLY A 621 25.01 24.35 30.66
C GLY A 621 24.77 25.05 29.33
N THR A 622 24.68 26.38 29.36
CA THR A 622 24.78 27.17 28.14
C THR A 622 26.06 26.79 27.41
N PRO A 623 26.03 26.50 26.11
CA PRO A 623 27.24 26.24 25.35
C PRO A 623 28.17 27.45 25.51
N ARG A 624 29.41 27.21 25.96
CA ARG A 624 30.47 28.22 25.97
C ARG A 624 31.28 28.16 24.70
#